data_AF-A0A316VCJ1-F1
#
_entry.id   AF-A0A316VCJ1-F1
#
_cell.length_a   1.000
_cell.length_b   1.000
_cell.length_c   1.000
_cell.angle_alpha   90.00
_cell.angle_beta   90.00
_cell.angle_gamma   90.00
#
_symmetry.space_group_name_H-M   'P 1'
#
loop_
_entity.id
_entity.type
_entity.pdbx_description
1 polymer ?
#
loop_
_entity_poly.entity_id
_entity_poly.type
_entity_poly.pdbx_seq_one_letter_code
_entity_poly.pdbx_strand_id
1 'polypeptide(L)'
;MLMRGKMKEEKKKEKERKNEMPAIYEECENSKGCAPAKHHFMECQERVESGNGFKDENCVEEFFHLAHCASECSAPRVFSKLQ
;
A
#
# COMPACT_ATOMS: atom_id res chain seq x y z
N MET A 1 11.47 -35.89 -5.68
CA MET A 1 11.17 -35.49 -4.28
C MET A 1 12.10 -34.39 -3.72
N LEU A 2 13.35 -34.25 -4.19
CA LEU A 2 14.30 -33.21 -3.72
C LEU A 2 13.84 -31.75 -3.92
N MET A 3 13.11 -31.42 -4.99
CA MET A 3 12.65 -30.04 -5.27
C MET A 3 11.65 -29.49 -4.24
N ARG A 4 10.82 -30.36 -3.64
CA ARG A 4 9.80 -29.96 -2.65
C ARG A 4 10.40 -29.65 -1.27
N GLY A 5 11.57 -30.20 -0.97
CA GLY A 5 12.34 -29.90 0.24
C GLY A 5 13.00 -28.54 0.18
N LYS A 6 13.73 -28.26 -0.92
CA LYS A 6 14.37 -26.95 -1.17
C LYS A 6 13.35 -25.80 -1.18
N MET A 7 12.22 -25.95 -1.86
CA MET A 7 11.19 -24.90 -1.91
C MET A 7 10.55 -24.61 -0.54
N LYS A 8 10.42 -25.61 0.34
CA LYS A 8 9.93 -25.41 1.71
C LYS A 8 10.96 -24.72 2.59
N GLU A 9 12.23 -25.06 2.43
CA GLU A 9 13.34 -24.47 3.16
C GLU A 9 13.60 -23.01 2.74
N GLU A 10 13.54 -22.71 1.44
CA GLU A 10 13.57 -21.35 0.89
C GLU A 10 12.38 -20.51 1.37
N LYS A 11 11.14 -21.02 1.29
CA LYS A 11 9.97 -20.35 1.86
C LYS A 11 10.08 -20.11 3.36
N LYS A 12 10.80 -20.96 4.10
CA LYS A 12 10.98 -20.82 5.55
C LYS A 12 12.04 -19.75 5.86
N LYS A 13 13.13 -19.69 5.10
CA LYS A 13 14.12 -18.59 5.15
C LYS A 13 13.55 -17.24 4.72
N GLU A 14 12.66 -17.22 3.73
CA GLU A 14 11.95 -16.01 3.31
C GLU A 14 11.03 -15.48 4.42
N LYS A 15 10.32 -16.36 5.14
CA LYS A 15 9.47 -15.98 6.28
C LYS A 15 10.24 -15.43 7.49
N GLU A 16 11.52 -15.74 7.64
CA GLU A 16 12.37 -15.18 8.71
C GLU A 16 12.81 -13.73 8.41
N ARG A 17 12.89 -13.33 7.13
CA ARG A 17 13.01 -11.91 6.74
C ARG A 17 11.61 -11.32 6.67
N LYS A 18 11.20 -10.60 7.71
CA LYS A 18 9.90 -9.92 7.77
C LYS A 18 9.76 -8.99 6.56
N ASN A 19 8.69 -9.13 5.78
CA ASN A 19 8.38 -8.18 4.71
C ASN A 19 8.00 -6.83 5.35
N GLU A 20 8.91 -5.86 5.31
CA GLU A 20 8.70 -4.54 5.90
C GLU A 20 7.88 -3.60 5.01
N MET A 21 7.66 -3.97 3.73
CA MET A 21 6.95 -3.11 2.77
C MET A 21 5.55 -2.68 3.23
N PRO A 22 4.67 -3.57 3.75
CA PRO A 22 3.34 -3.17 4.19
C PRO A 22 3.38 -2.11 5.30
N ALA A 23 4.27 -2.27 6.28
CA ALA A 23 4.41 -1.32 7.39
C ALA A 23 4.95 0.04 6.92
N ILE A 24 5.96 0.03 6.05
CA ILE A 24 6.54 1.25 5.46
C ILE A 24 5.50 1.99 4.61
N TYR A 25 4.71 1.26 3.82
CA TYR A 25 3.66 1.85 2.99
C TYR A 25 2.56 2.49 3.86
N GLU A 26 2.10 1.80 4.90
CA GLU A 26 1.09 2.33 5.84
C GLU A 26 1.60 3.59 6.57
N GLU A 27 2.86 3.62 7.01
CA GLU A 27 3.46 4.82 7.60
C GLU A 27 3.49 6.00 6.62
N CYS A 28 3.81 5.74 5.34
CA CYS A 28 3.84 6.75 4.29
C CYS A 28 2.43 7.26 3.94
N GLU A 29 1.45 6.37 3.85
CA GLU A 29 0.05 6.70 3.60
C GLU A 29 -0.54 7.58 4.73
N ASN A 30 -0.16 7.31 5.98
CA ASN A 30 -0.58 8.08 7.16
C ASN A 30 0.34 9.29 7.46
N SER A 31 1.30 9.59 6.59
CA SER A 31 2.23 10.69 6.81
C SER A 31 1.56 12.05 6.62
N LYS A 32 2.14 13.10 7.23
CA LYS A 32 1.68 14.47 7.05
C LYS A 32 1.69 14.93 5.58
N GLY A 33 2.59 14.39 4.76
CA GLY A 33 2.69 14.73 3.33
C GLY A 33 1.55 14.15 2.51
N CYS A 34 1.08 12.95 2.85
CA CYS A 34 -0.02 12.30 2.14
C CYS A 34 -1.41 12.53 2.77
N ALA A 35 -1.47 13.20 3.93
CA ALA A 35 -2.72 13.48 4.63
C ALA A 35 -3.80 14.17 3.76
N PRO A 36 -3.49 15.15 2.90
CA PRO A 36 -4.51 15.74 2.02
C PRO A 36 -5.09 14.76 0.99
N ALA A 37 -4.22 13.98 0.34
CA ALA A 37 -4.66 12.97 -0.63
C ALA A 37 -5.50 11.87 0.05
N LYS A 38 -5.09 11.45 1.26
CA LYS A 38 -5.84 10.49 2.07
C LYS A 38 -7.21 11.03 2.47
N HIS A 39 -7.28 12.31 2.87
CA HIS A 39 -8.55 12.96 3.20
C HIS A 39 -9.51 12.92 2.00
N HIS A 40 -9.06 13.34 0.81
CA HIS A 40 -9.92 13.31 -0.39
C HIS A 40 -10.37 11.89 -0.76
N PHE A 41 -9.49 10.89 -0.64
CA PHE A 41 -9.87 9.51 -0.88
C PHE A 41 -10.95 9.02 0.10
N MET A 42 -10.81 9.31 1.40
CA MET A 42 -11.81 8.95 2.41
C MET A 42 -13.14 9.68 2.20
N GLU A 43 -13.10 10.96 1.83
CA GLU A 43 -14.29 11.76 1.52
C GLU A 43 -15.04 11.22 0.29
N CYS A 44 -14.31 10.84 -0.76
CA CYS A 44 -14.90 10.17 -1.92
C CYS A 44 -15.56 8.85 -1.52
N GLN A 45 -14.84 8.00 -0.77
CA GLN A 45 -15.37 6.72 -0.30
C GLN A 45 -16.66 6.90 0.50
N GLU A 46 -16.68 7.83 1.46
CA GLU A 46 -17.87 8.12 2.27
C GLU A 46 -19.05 8.57 1.39
N ARG A 47 -18.81 9.44 0.41
CA ARG A 47 -19.84 9.94 -0.50
C ARG A 47 -20.40 8.82 -1.41
N VAL A 48 -19.53 7.99 -1.98
CA VAL A 48 -19.93 6.86 -2.85
C VAL A 48 -20.66 5.79 -2.05
N GLU A 49 -20.14 5.41 -0.88
CA GLU A 49 -20.73 4.39 -0.01
C GLU A 49 -22.07 4.83 0.60
N SER A 50 -22.25 6.13 0.86
CA SER A 50 -23.52 6.69 1.32
C SER A 50 -24.57 6.88 0.21
N GLY A 51 -24.22 6.60 -1.05
CA GLY A 51 -25.10 6.80 -2.19
C GLY A 51 -25.33 8.28 -2.56
N ASN A 52 -24.55 9.19 -1.98
CA ASN A 52 -24.57 10.62 -2.29
C ASN A 52 -23.61 10.98 -3.45
N GLY A 53 -22.95 9.99 -4.04
CA GLY A 53 -22.07 10.18 -5.17
C GLY A 53 -22.79 10.50 -6.47
N PHE A 54 -22.04 11.00 -7.45
CA PHE A 54 -22.51 11.18 -8.81
C PHE A 54 -22.80 9.83 -9.46
N LYS A 55 -23.62 9.86 -10.52
CA LYS A 55 -23.89 8.68 -11.32
C LYS A 55 -22.57 8.13 -11.87
N ASP A 56 -22.32 6.84 -11.62
CA ASP A 56 -21.11 6.12 -12.02
C ASP A 56 -19.80 6.68 -11.38
N GLU A 57 -19.90 7.46 -10.30
CA GLU A 57 -18.75 7.92 -9.52
C GLU A 57 -17.98 6.73 -8.93
N ASN A 58 -16.65 6.81 -9.02
CA ASN A 58 -15.72 5.92 -8.37
C ASN A 58 -14.53 6.74 -7.84
N CYS A 59 -13.79 6.19 -6.89
CA CYS A 59 -12.70 6.90 -6.20
C CYS A 59 -11.31 6.53 -6.73
N VAL A 60 -11.19 6.12 -8.01
CA VAL A 60 -9.92 5.66 -8.58
C VAL A 60 -8.92 6.82 -8.73
N GLU A 61 -9.41 8.02 -9.03
CA GLU A 61 -8.58 9.23 -9.13
C GLU A 61 -7.94 9.57 -7.77
N GLU A 62 -8.75 9.67 -6.72
CA GLU A 62 -8.27 9.96 -5.36
C GLU A 62 -7.39 8.83 -4.82
N PHE A 63 -7.72 7.58 -5.15
CA PHE A 63 -6.85 6.44 -4.86
C PHE A 63 -5.48 6.60 -5.53
N PHE A 64 -5.41 6.99 -6.80
CA PHE A 64 -4.13 7.20 -7.48
C PHE A 64 -3.34 8.37 -6.91
N HIS A 65 -3.99 9.44 -6.47
CA HIS A 65 -3.29 10.51 -5.74
C HIS A 65 -2.68 10.02 -4.43
N LEU A 66 -3.43 9.25 -3.64
CA LEU A 66 -2.93 8.67 -2.40
C LEU A 66 -1.80 7.66 -2.65
N ALA A 67 -2.01 6.74 -3.60
CA ALA A 67 -1.05 5.70 -3.94
C ALA A 67 0.23 6.28 -4.53
N HIS A 68 0.14 7.31 -5.37
CA HIS A 68 1.31 8.03 -5.88
C HIS A 68 2.13 8.61 -4.73
N CYS A 69 1.50 9.38 -3.83
CA CYS A 69 2.18 9.98 -2.68
C CYS A 69 2.84 8.93 -1.77
N ALA A 70 2.09 7.88 -1.40
CA ALA A 70 2.59 6.82 -0.54
C ALA A 70 3.74 6.02 -1.20
N SER A 71 3.67 5.80 -2.51
CA SER A 71 4.71 5.11 -3.28
C SER A 71 6.00 5.92 -3.39
N GLU A 72 5.91 7.23 -3.64
CA GLU A 72 7.09 8.10 -3.65
C GLU A 72 7.82 8.12 -2.30
N CYS A 73 7.06 8.12 -1.19
CA CYS A 73 7.62 8.03 0.16
C CYS A 73 8.21 6.64 0.48
N SER A 74 7.50 5.57 0.11
CA SER A 74 7.84 4.21 0.52
C SER A 74 8.94 3.58 -0.33
N ALA A 75 9.00 3.88 -1.63
CA ALA A 75 9.95 3.27 -2.56
C ALA A 75 11.41 3.31 -2.06
N PRO A 76 12.03 4.48 -1.75
CA PRO A 76 13.41 4.52 -1.30
C PRO A 76 13.63 3.78 0.02
N ARG A 77 12.63 3.79 0.93
CA ARG A 77 12.70 3.11 2.22
C ARG A 77 12.65 1.60 2.06
N VAL A 78 11.74 1.09 1.24
CA VAL A 78 11.63 -0.34 0.94
C VAL A 78 12.91 -0.84 0.28
N PHE A 79 13.43 -0.14 -0.74
CA PHE A 79 14.66 -0.57 -1.42
C PHE A 79 15.88 -0.56 -0.51
N SER A 80 15.93 0.29 0.53
CA SER A 80 16.99 0.24 1.55
C SER A 80 17.01 -1.05 2.37
N LYS A 81 15.89 -1.77 2.45
CA LYS A 81 15.72 -3.02 3.21
C LYS A 81 15.99 -4.29 2.40
N LEU A 82 16.13 -4.17 1.08
CA LEU A 82 16.32 -5.28 0.16
C LEU A 82 17.80 -5.59 -0.15
N GLN A 83 18.72 -4.94 0.56
CA GLN A 83 20.17 -5.14 0.42
C GLN A 83 20.65 -6.50 0.94
#